data_AF-A0A2E2HCB9-F1
#
_entry.id   AF-A0A2E2HCB9-F1
#
_cell.length_a   1.000
_cell.length_b   1.000
_cell.length_c   1.000
_cell.angle_alpha   90.00
_cell.angle_beta   90.00
_cell.angle_gamma   90.00
#
_symmetry.space_group_name_H-M   'P 1'
#
loop_
_entity.id
_entity.type
_entity.pdbx_description
1 polymer ?
#
loop_
_entity_poly.entity_id
_entity_poly.type
_entity_poly.pdbx_seq_one_letter_code
_entity_poly.pdbx_strand_id
1 'polypeptide(L)'
;MWLHTSCELTFDITVPTPFILMLRLRSGAQQWVANEEYRLKPSVPVYEFTDIYGNLCQRLIAPPGPFSIYTSANVMTADQVDQSPGAPFVEIEYLPDGVINYLLPSRYCESDRFGQMATEITAGHLLGYDQVKAIESWLRETISYEPGSSVVPVSAVEVNARQRGVCRDLSHLGIALCRSLSIPARLVVGYLHGLKPMDLHAWFEAYIAGRWYTFDATQDELNGGYVAIGYGRDAADVAIYNQFGPAVYPLSQKIKVEMIEENHS
;
A
#
# COMPACT_ATOMS: atom_id res chain seq x y z
N MET A 1 -1.63 -15.01 12.73
CA MET A 1 -1.83 -16.05 11.71
C MET A 1 -0.60 -16.19 10.84
N TRP A 2 -0.33 -17.39 10.32
CA TRP A 2 0.74 -17.63 9.34
C TRP A 2 0.19 -17.62 7.93
N LEU A 3 0.84 -16.87 7.05
CA LEU A 3 0.47 -16.73 5.64
C LEU A 3 1.65 -17.08 4.74
N HIS A 4 1.37 -17.83 3.69
CA HIS A 4 2.24 -17.98 2.52
C HIS A 4 1.80 -16.96 1.46
N THR A 5 2.72 -16.10 1.04
CA THR A 5 2.51 -15.14 -0.05
C THR A 5 3.38 -15.49 -1.24
N SER A 6 2.88 -15.30 -2.45
CA SER A 6 3.72 -15.36 -3.65
C SER A 6 3.27 -14.40 -4.75
N CYS A 7 4.24 -13.94 -5.53
CA CYS A 7 4.06 -13.08 -6.70
C CYS A 7 4.95 -13.59 -7.84
N GLU A 8 4.35 -13.85 -9.00
CA GLU A 8 5.06 -14.15 -10.24
C GLU A 8 4.72 -13.08 -11.29
N LEU A 9 5.75 -12.37 -11.76
CA LEU A 9 5.66 -11.44 -12.88
C LEU A 9 6.46 -11.99 -14.06
N THR A 10 5.88 -11.97 -15.25
CA THR A 10 6.58 -12.35 -16.49
C THR A 10 6.53 -11.22 -17.50
N PHE A 11 7.61 -11.05 -18.27
CA PHE A 11 7.78 -9.98 -19.23
C PHE A 11 8.43 -10.54 -20.51
N ASP A 12 8.21 -9.86 -21.63
CA ASP A 12 9.04 -9.99 -22.83
C ASP A 12 9.77 -8.67 -23.06
N ILE A 13 11.08 -8.67 -22.85
CA ILE A 13 11.91 -7.48 -22.85
C ILE A 13 12.47 -7.25 -24.25
N THR A 14 12.24 -6.08 -24.84
CA THR A 14 12.70 -5.79 -26.21
C THR A 14 14.12 -5.23 -26.26
N VAL A 15 14.48 -4.38 -25.29
CA VAL A 15 15.80 -3.77 -25.12
C VAL A 15 16.25 -3.95 -23.67
N PRO A 16 17.55 -3.96 -23.34
CA PRO A 16 17.98 -4.03 -21.96
C PRO A 16 17.31 -2.92 -21.11
N THR A 17 16.48 -3.31 -20.14
CA THR A 17 15.62 -2.38 -19.39
C THR A 17 16.03 -2.34 -17.92
N PRO A 18 16.47 -1.19 -17.39
CA PRO A 18 16.62 -0.98 -15.96
C PRO A 18 15.28 -1.11 -15.21
N PHE A 19 15.29 -1.90 -14.13
CA PHE A 19 14.19 -2.01 -13.18
C PHE A 19 14.63 -1.56 -11.79
N ILE A 20 13.70 -0.92 -11.07
CA ILE A 20 13.71 -0.84 -9.61
C ILE A 20 12.50 -1.61 -9.12
N LEU A 21 12.72 -2.64 -8.30
CA LEU A 21 11.70 -3.54 -7.80
C LEU A 21 11.52 -3.34 -6.29
N MET A 22 10.29 -3.48 -5.83
CA MET A 22 9.90 -3.45 -4.43
C MET A 22 8.96 -4.64 -4.18
N LEU A 23 9.56 -5.83 -4.06
CA LEU A 23 8.83 -7.10 -3.93
C LEU A 23 9.25 -7.92 -2.71
N ARG A 24 10.17 -7.39 -1.89
CA ARG A 24 10.63 -8.05 -0.66
C ARG A 24 9.90 -7.51 0.55
N LEU A 25 9.53 -8.44 1.42
CA LEU A 25 8.86 -8.16 2.68
C LEU A 25 9.90 -7.82 3.75
N ARG A 26 9.54 -6.95 4.68
CA ARG A 26 10.37 -6.60 5.84
C ARG A 26 9.64 -6.96 7.13
N SER A 27 10.33 -7.58 8.08
CA SER A 27 9.81 -7.76 9.44
C SER A 27 9.66 -6.42 10.16
N GLY A 28 8.59 -6.25 10.91
CA GLY A 28 8.27 -5.03 11.64
C GLY A 28 7.30 -5.30 12.79
N ALA A 29 6.72 -4.25 13.37
CA ALA A 29 5.84 -4.38 14.52
C ALA A 29 4.58 -5.24 14.25
N GLN A 30 4.11 -5.27 13.00
CA GLN A 30 2.85 -5.91 12.62
C GLN A 30 3.04 -7.21 11.80
N GLN A 31 4.28 -7.56 11.45
CA GLN A 31 4.57 -8.78 10.69
C GLN A 31 5.98 -9.31 10.94
N TRP A 32 6.14 -10.63 10.89
CA TRP A 32 7.42 -11.32 11.00
C TRP A 32 7.63 -12.26 9.81
N VAL A 33 8.65 -12.00 9.00
CA VAL A 33 9.04 -12.82 7.84
C VAL A 33 9.93 -13.96 8.34
N ALA A 34 9.44 -15.21 8.28
CA ALA A 34 10.21 -16.38 8.71
C ALA A 34 11.17 -16.88 7.64
N ASN A 35 10.76 -16.81 6.38
CA ASN A 35 11.59 -17.10 5.22
C ASN A 35 11.03 -16.39 3.99
N GLU A 36 11.89 -16.20 2.99
CA GLU A 36 11.53 -15.65 1.69
C GLU A 36 12.37 -16.29 0.57
N GLU A 37 11.81 -16.33 -0.63
CA GLU A 37 12.48 -16.72 -1.86
C GLU A 37 12.37 -15.56 -2.86
N TYR A 38 13.47 -15.25 -3.55
CA TYR A 38 13.52 -14.26 -4.61
C TYR A 38 14.28 -14.82 -5.80
N ARG A 39 13.60 -15.03 -6.92
CA ARG A 39 14.18 -15.63 -8.13
C ARG A 39 13.98 -14.76 -9.36
N LEU A 40 15.04 -14.69 -10.16
CA LEU A 40 15.05 -14.03 -11.46
C LEU A 40 15.40 -15.06 -12.54
N LYS A 41 14.69 -15.04 -13.66
CA LYS A 41 14.97 -15.90 -14.80
C LYS A 41 14.95 -15.09 -16.10
N PRO A 42 16.04 -15.04 -16.87
CA PRO A 42 17.39 -15.49 -16.50
C PRO A 42 17.94 -14.77 -15.26
N SER A 43 18.93 -15.38 -14.61
CA SER A 43 19.63 -14.76 -13.50
C SER A 43 20.44 -13.55 -13.99
N VAL A 44 20.37 -12.45 -13.24
CA VAL A 44 21.08 -11.19 -13.52
C VAL A 44 21.67 -10.63 -12.23
N PRO A 45 22.72 -9.78 -12.31
CA PRO A 45 23.19 -9.03 -11.16
C PRO A 45 22.11 -8.11 -10.59
N VAL A 46 22.00 -8.10 -9.25
CA VAL A 46 21.04 -7.27 -8.51
C VAL A 46 21.79 -6.43 -7.47
N TYR A 47 21.45 -5.15 -7.40
CA TYR A 47 21.92 -4.24 -6.35
C TYR A 47 20.76 -3.94 -5.40
N GLU A 48 20.92 -4.29 -4.13
CA GLU A 48 19.91 -4.03 -3.12
C GLU A 48 20.19 -2.73 -2.37
N PHE A 49 19.14 -2.02 -2.00
CA PHE A 49 19.21 -0.83 -1.14
C PHE A 49 17.93 -0.68 -0.33
N THR A 50 18.00 0.13 0.73
CA THR A 50 16.82 0.56 1.48
C THR A 50 16.54 2.01 1.14
N ASP A 51 15.30 2.33 0.77
CA ASP A 51 14.91 3.72 0.51
C ASP A 51 14.70 4.51 1.81
N ILE A 52 14.32 5.78 1.68
CA ILE A 52 14.13 6.67 2.84
C ILE A 52 12.90 6.31 3.71
N TYR A 53 11.99 5.47 3.21
CA TYR A 53 10.82 4.99 3.94
C TYR A 53 11.06 3.64 4.62
N GLY A 54 12.21 3.02 4.35
CA GLY A 54 12.57 1.71 4.88
C GLY A 54 12.16 0.55 3.98
N ASN A 55 11.81 0.77 2.73
CA ASN A 55 11.43 -0.31 1.81
C ASN A 55 12.67 -1.04 1.29
N LEU A 56 12.56 -2.35 1.08
CA LEU A 56 13.64 -3.17 0.50
C LEU A 56 13.56 -3.17 -1.03
N CYS A 57 14.47 -2.46 -1.66
CA CYS A 57 14.47 -2.23 -3.11
C CYS A 57 15.58 -3.04 -3.80
N GLN A 58 15.29 -3.52 -5.01
CA GLN A 58 16.24 -4.23 -5.87
C GLN A 58 16.38 -3.47 -7.19
N ARG A 59 17.61 -3.12 -7.57
CA ARG A 59 17.93 -2.48 -8.84
C ARG A 59 18.67 -3.44 -9.76
N LEU A 60 18.19 -3.62 -10.98
CA LEU A 60 18.76 -4.54 -11.96
C LEU A 60 18.56 -4.05 -13.39
N ILE A 61 19.16 -4.74 -14.36
CA ILE A 61 18.89 -4.56 -15.78
C ILE A 61 18.37 -5.90 -16.32
N ALA A 62 17.13 -5.93 -16.80
CA ALA A 62 16.55 -7.10 -17.43
C ALA A 62 17.07 -7.22 -18.88
N PRO A 63 17.56 -8.39 -19.32
CA PRO A 63 18.06 -8.59 -20.67
C PRO A 63 16.91 -8.76 -21.67
N PRO A 64 17.14 -8.53 -22.97
CA PRO A 64 16.16 -8.84 -24.01
C PRO A 64 15.70 -10.30 -24.01
N GLY A 65 14.43 -10.52 -24.33
CA GLY A 65 13.74 -11.81 -24.31
C GLY A 65 12.89 -12.03 -23.05
N PRO A 66 12.45 -13.28 -22.82
CA PRO A 66 11.63 -13.62 -21.66
C PRO A 66 12.37 -13.36 -20.34
N PHE A 67 11.76 -12.57 -19.47
CA PHE A 67 12.26 -12.28 -18.13
C PHE A 67 11.14 -12.52 -17.10
N SER A 68 11.44 -13.25 -16.03
CA SER A 68 10.47 -13.48 -14.95
C SER A 68 11.06 -13.20 -13.58
N ILE A 69 10.21 -12.67 -12.71
CA ILE A 69 10.48 -12.41 -11.30
C ILE A 69 9.51 -13.26 -10.51
N TYR A 70 10.02 -14.02 -9.55
CA TYR A 70 9.22 -14.79 -8.62
C TYR A 70 9.66 -14.47 -7.19
N THR A 71 8.71 -14.09 -6.35
CA THR A 71 8.92 -13.91 -4.93
C THR A 71 7.92 -14.75 -4.14
N SER A 72 8.34 -15.32 -3.02
CA SER A 72 7.44 -15.92 -2.04
C SER A 72 7.96 -15.73 -0.62
N ALA A 73 7.08 -15.80 0.36
CA ALA A 73 7.46 -15.69 1.76
C ALA A 73 6.43 -16.32 2.69
N ASN A 74 6.92 -16.89 3.80
CA ASN A 74 6.09 -17.27 4.94
C ASN A 74 6.18 -16.17 6.00
N VAL A 75 5.03 -15.57 6.32
CA VAL A 75 4.95 -14.40 7.19
C VAL A 75 3.92 -14.64 8.28
N MET A 76 4.28 -14.32 9.52
CA MET A 76 3.34 -14.24 10.62
C MET A 76 2.82 -12.81 10.75
N THR A 77 1.50 -12.66 10.81
CA THR A 77 0.81 -11.38 11.01
C THR A 77 -0.13 -11.46 12.20
N ALA A 78 -0.59 -10.32 12.70
CA ALA A 78 -1.65 -10.29 13.71
C ALA A 78 -2.95 -10.89 13.16
N ASP A 79 -3.74 -11.54 14.04
CA ASP A 79 -5.01 -12.15 13.65
C ASP A 79 -6.11 -11.12 13.34
N GLN A 80 -5.94 -9.91 13.87
CA GLN A 80 -6.87 -8.80 13.72
C GLN A 80 -6.09 -7.51 13.48
N VAL A 81 -6.72 -6.56 12.79
CA VAL A 81 -6.19 -5.21 12.64
C VAL A 81 -6.49 -4.42 13.91
N ASP A 82 -5.49 -3.70 14.42
CA ASP A 82 -5.66 -2.83 15.58
C ASP A 82 -6.65 -1.68 15.27
N GLN A 83 -7.62 -1.49 16.17
CA GLN A 83 -8.60 -0.41 16.11
C GLN A 83 -8.63 0.35 17.43
N SER A 84 -8.88 1.67 17.39
CA SER A 84 -8.91 2.47 18.61
C SER A 84 -9.89 3.64 18.55
N PRO A 85 -11.22 3.37 18.60
CA PRO A 85 -12.24 4.41 18.69
C PRO A 85 -11.95 5.38 19.86
N GLY A 86 -12.08 6.68 19.61
CA GLY A 86 -11.74 7.73 20.58
C GLY A 86 -10.26 8.00 20.77
N ALA A 87 -9.34 7.32 20.06
CA ALA A 87 -7.92 7.62 20.17
C ALA A 87 -7.62 9.04 19.64
N PRO A 88 -6.90 9.86 20.43
CA PRO A 88 -6.81 11.29 20.18
C PRO A 88 -5.88 11.63 19.02
N PHE A 89 -6.17 12.78 18.40
CA PHE A 89 -5.25 13.50 17.53
C PHE A 89 -3.91 13.76 18.24
N VAL A 90 -2.81 13.73 17.48
CA VAL A 90 -1.47 14.07 17.97
C VAL A 90 -1.13 15.47 17.50
N GLU A 91 -0.98 16.41 18.44
CA GLU A 91 -0.55 17.78 18.11
C GLU A 91 0.82 17.76 17.41
N ILE A 92 1.00 18.70 16.48
CA ILE A 92 2.11 18.67 15.52
C ILE A 92 3.47 18.75 16.22
N GLU A 93 3.58 19.52 17.31
CA GLU A 93 4.79 19.64 18.13
C GLU A 93 5.21 18.34 18.83
N TYR A 94 4.31 17.35 18.92
CA TYR A 94 4.60 16.04 19.52
C TYR A 94 4.79 14.93 18.47
N LEU A 95 4.68 15.23 17.17
CA LEU A 95 4.94 14.25 16.12
C LEU A 95 6.44 13.92 16.03
N PRO A 96 6.81 12.65 15.89
CA PRO A 96 8.18 12.28 15.59
C PRO A 96 8.64 12.82 14.24
N ASP A 97 9.92 13.20 14.12
CA ASP A 97 10.49 13.78 12.89
C ASP A 97 10.20 12.95 11.63
N GLY A 98 10.31 11.62 11.74
CA GLY A 98 10.06 10.68 10.63
C GLY A 98 8.60 10.54 10.21
N VAL A 99 7.67 11.18 10.92
CA VAL A 99 6.23 11.19 10.61
C VAL A 99 5.82 12.49 9.89
N ILE A 100 6.56 13.59 10.11
CA ILE A 100 6.20 14.93 9.63
C ILE A 100 6.07 14.99 8.09
N ASN A 101 6.91 14.24 7.36
CA ASN A 101 6.84 14.18 5.90
C ASN A 101 5.50 13.64 5.35
N TYR A 102 4.74 12.88 6.16
CA TYR A 102 3.43 12.33 5.81
C TYR A 102 2.28 13.31 6.07
N LEU A 103 2.54 14.55 6.47
CA LEU A 103 1.58 15.64 6.46
C LEU A 103 1.49 16.35 5.10
N LEU A 104 2.57 16.26 4.31
CA LEU A 104 2.73 17.06 3.10
C LEU A 104 1.91 16.50 1.92
N PRO A 105 1.44 17.37 1.00
CA PRO A 105 0.92 16.92 -0.29
C PRO A 105 1.96 16.09 -1.05
N SER A 106 1.48 15.18 -1.90
CA SER A 106 2.32 14.36 -2.77
C SER A 106 1.69 14.19 -4.17
N ARG A 107 2.37 13.51 -5.09
CA ARG A 107 1.99 13.45 -6.52
C ARG A 107 0.54 13.03 -6.75
N TYR A 108 0.02 12.10 -5.96
CA TYR A 108 -1.35 11.60 -6.10
C TYR A 108 -2.26 11.98 -4.93
N CYS A 109 -1.76 12.74 -3.95
CA CYS A 109 -2.50 13.12 -2.75
C CYS A 109 -2.41 14.63 -2.55
N GLU A 110 -3.14 15.40 -3.34
CA GLU A 110 -3.20 16.87 -3.30
C GLU A 110 -4.03 17.37 -2.09
N SER A 111 -3.55 17.10 -0.88
CA SER A 111 -4.27 17.37 0.37
C SER A 111 -4.64 18.84 0.58
N ASP A 112 -3.92 19.78 -0.04
CA ASP A 112 -4.23 21.21 -0.06
C ASP A 112 -5.59 21.54 -0.72
N ARG A 113 -6.22 20.58 -1.41
CA ARG A 113 -7.51 20.76 -2.11
C ARG A 113 -8.72 20.26 -1.35
N PHE A 114 -8.54 19.64 -0.18
CA PHE A 114 -9.61 18.87 0.47
C PHE A 114 -10.09 19.40 1.83
N GLY A 115 -9.53 20.52 2.33
CA GLY A 115 -9.81 21.00 3.69
C GLY A 115 -11.29 21.21 4.02
N GLN A 116 -12.07 21.82 3.12
CA GLN A 116 -13.51 22.01 3.34
C GLN A 116 -14.26 20.67 3.37
N MET A 117 -14.04 19.83 2.36
CA MET A 117 -14.70 18.52 2.26
C MET A 117 -14.38 17.62 3.46
N ALA A 118 -13.11 17.56 3.88
CA ALA A 118 -12.71 16.77 5.04
C ALA A 118 -13.35 17.29 6.34
N THR A 119 -13.48 18.62 6.48
CA THR A 119 -14.18 19.24 7.62
C THR A 119 -15.66 18.85 7.65
N GLU A 120 -16.33 18.85 6.49
CA GLU A 120 -17.74 18.47 6.37
C GLU A 120 -17.96 16.99 6.66
N ILE A 121 -17.14 16.09 6.09
CA ILE A 121 -17.20 14.64 6.32
C ILE A 121 -17.01 14.30 7.80
N THR A 122 -16.12 15.01 8.48
CA THR A 122 -15.73 14.69 9.87
C THR A 122 -16.48 15.51 10.93
N ALA A 123 -17.47 16.31 10.52
CA ALA A 123 -18.24 17.14 11.43
C ALA A 123 -18.93 16.29 12.53
N GLY A 124 -18.71 16.66 13.80
CA GLY A 124 -19.30 15.97 14.95
C GLY A 124 -18.55 14.73 15.44
N HIS A 125 -17.44 14.34 14.78
CA HIS A 125 -16.56 13.27 15.24
C HIS A 125 -15.45 13.77 16.16
N LEU A 126 -14.95 12.90 17.05
CA LEU A 126 -13.79 13.20 17.90
C LEU A 126 -12.52 13.31 17.06
N LEU A 127 -11.64 14.25 17.41
CA LEU A 127 -10.38 14.46 16.71
C LEU A 127 -9.46 13.23 16.83
N GLY A 128 -8.84 12.83 15.71
CA GLY A 128 -7.97 11.65 15.65
C GLY A 128 -8.64 10.47 14.94
N TYR A 129 -8.75 9.33 15.63
CA TYR A 129 -9.18 8.07 15.00
C TYR A 129 -10.58 8.15 14.39
N ASP A 130 -11.52 8.78 15.08
CA ASP A 130 -12.91 8.83 14.63
C ASP A 130 -13.09 9.70 13.39
N GLN A 131 -12.26 10.73 13.18
CA GLN A 131 -12.21 11.49 11.92
C GLN A 131 -11.76 10.62 10.75
N VAL A 132 -10.69 9.84 10.94
CA VAL A 132 -10.17 8.97 9.88
C VAL A 132 -11.15 7.83 9.58
N LYS A 133 -11.82 7.30 10.61
CA LYS A 133 -12.87 6.30 10.43
C LYS A 133 -14.08 6.87 9.68
N ALA A 134 -14.48 8.12 9.95
CA ALA A 134 -15.54 8.78 9.18
C ALA A 134 -15.15 8.98 7.71
N ILE A 135 -13.89 9.35 7.43
CA ILE A 135 -13.35 9.42 6.07
C ILE A 135 -13.40 8.06 5.37
N GLU A 136 -12.94 6.99 6.04
CA GLU A 136 -12.98 5.63 5.49
C GLU A 136 -14.42 5.19 5.16
N SER A 137 -15.38 5.45 6.06
CA SER A 137 -16.80 5.16 5.82
C SER A 137 -17.35 5.95 4.64
N TRP A 138 -17.08 7.26 4.57
CA TRP A 138 -17.52 8.09 3.45
C TRP A 138 -16.97 7.59 2.11
N LEU A 139 -15.69 7.19 2.08
CA LEU A 139 -15.08 6.61 0.88
C LEU A 139 -15.80 5.34 0.43
N ARG A 140 -16.06 4.42 1.36
CA ARG A 140 -16.76 3.15 1.10
C ARG A 140 -18.17 3.38 0.55
N GLU A 141 -18.87 4.37 1.10
CA GLU A 141 -20.27 4.66 0.75
C GLU A 141 -20.41 5.47 -0.55
N THR A 142 -19.44 6.32 -0.87
CA THR A 142 -19.56 7.32 -1.94
C THR A 142 -18.76 6.95 -3.20
N ILE A 143 -17.59 6.33 -3.05
CA ILE A 143 -16.70 6.01 -4.16
C ILE A 143 -16.91 4.55 -4.60
N SER A 144 -17.35 4.36 -5.83
CA SER A 144 -17.55 3.00 -6.38
C SER A 144 -16.22 2.27 -6.54
N TYR A 145 -16.04 1.16 -5.83
CA TYR A 145 -14.88 0.29 -5.96
C TYR A 145 -14.99 -0.61 -7.21
N GLU A 146 -14.10 -0.41 -8.18
CA GLU A 146 -14.10 -1.11 -9.45
C GLU A 146 -12.73 -1.79 -9.67
N PRO A 147 -12.46 -2.98 -9.06
CA PRO A 147 -11.18 -3.66 -9.23
C PRO A 147 -10.88 -3.93 -10.71
N GLY A 148 -9.63 -3.68 -11.12
CA GLY A 148 -9.17 -3.88 -12.50
C GLY A 148 -9.56 -2.80 -13.53
N SER A 149 -10.26 -1.72 -13.13
CA SER A 149 -10.72 -0.67 -14.06
C SER A 149 -9.65 0.39 -14.41
N SER A 150 -8.57 0.48 -13.64
CA SER A 150 -7.54 1.52 -13.78
C SER A 150 -6.34 1.02 -14.59
N VAL A 151 -6.13 1.63 -15.76
CA VAL A 151 -4.95 1.40 -16.62
C VAL A 151 -3.76 2.27 -16.20
N VAL A 152 -4.03 3.44 -15.61
CA VAL A 152 -3.04 4.44 -15.20
C VAL A 152 -3.39 4.96 -13.81
N PRO A 153 -2.40 5.18 -12.92
CA PRO A 153 -2.63 5.85 -11.63
C PRO A 153 -3.28 7.21 -11.82
N VAL A 154 -4.30 7.51 -11.00
CA VAL A 154 -4.97 8.81 -10.96
C VAL A 154 -4.80 9.46 -9.59
N SER A 155 -4.87 10.78 -9.55
CA SER A 155 -4.78 11.57 -8.32
C SER A 155 -6.05 11.53 -7.47
N ALA A 156 -5.93 11.88 -6.20
CA ALA A 156 -7.06 12.04 -5.28
C ALA A 156 -8.12 13.01 -5.84
N VAL A 157 -7.69 14.12 -6.46
CA VAL A 157 -8.62 15.08 -7.11
C VAL A 157 -9.40 14.44 -8.25
N GLU A 158 -8.73 13.66 -9.10
CA GLU A 158 -9.39 12.94 -10.21
C GLU A 158 -10.35 11.85 -9.71
N VAL A 159 -9.96 11.11 -8.66
CA VAL A 159 -10.82 10.09 -8.02
C VAL A 159 -12.08 10.73 -7.46
N ASN A 160 -11.92 11.84 -6.75
CA ASN A 160 -13.04 12.60 -6.21
C ASN A 160 -13.93 13.20 -7.32
N ALA A 161 -13.38 13.60 -8.46
CA ALA A 161 -14.21 14.09 -9.57
C ALA A 161 -15.04 12.96 -10.22
N ARG A 162 -14.46 11.77 -10.37
CA ARG A 162 -15.07 10.66 -11.11
C ARG A 162 -15.88 9.68 -10.25
N GLN A 163 -15.74 9.73 -8.92
CA GLN A 163 -16.51 8.94 -7.93
C GLN A 163 -16.39 7.41 -8.09
N ARG A 164 -15.26 6.93 -8.62
CA ARG A 164 -14.93 5.50 -8.76
C ARG A 164 -13.43 5.25 -8.77
N GLY A 165 -12.98 4.05 -8.42
CA GLY A 165 -11.56 3.69 -8.51
C GLY A 165 -11.21 2.31 -7.98
N VAL A 166 -9.91 2.01 -7.97
CA VAL A 166 -9.33 0.80 -7.35
C VAL A 166 -8.79 1.08 -5.94
N CYS A 167 -8.24 0.08 -5.26
CA CYS A 167 -7.81 0.15 -3.86
C CYS A 167 -6.78 1.27 -3.61
N ARG A 168 -5.81 1.39 -4.51
CA ARG A 168 -4.84 2.49 -4.53
C ARG A 168 -5.50 3.86 -4.62
N ASP A 169 -6.50 4.00 -5.49
CA ASP A 169 -7.16 5.27 -5.78
C ASP A 169 -7.99 5.76 -4.58
N LEU A 170 -8.74 4.86 -3.93
CA LEU A 170 -9.47 5.16 -2.70
C LEU A 170 -8.50 5.49 -1.55
N SER A 171 -7.38 4.77 -1.46
CA SER A 171 -6.33 5.06 -0.47
C SER A 171 -5.72 6.44 -0.67
N HIS A 172 -5.45 6.87 -1.91
CA HIS A 172 -4.95 8.22 -2.20
C HIS A 172 -5.92 9.30 -1.75
N LEU A 173 -7.23 9.13 -2.01
CA LEU A 173 -8.23 10.09 -1.57
C LEU A 173 -8.35 10.12 -0.04
N GLY A 174 -8.31 8.97 0.63
CA GLY A 174 -8.29 8.89 2.09
C GLY A 174 -7.08 9.59 2.70
N ILE A 175 -5.89 9.37 2.14
CA ILE A 175 -4.65 10.05 2.55
C ILE A 175 -4.78 11.56 2.35
N ALA A 176 -5.28 12.02 1.21
CA ALA A 176 -5.43 13.44 0.92
C ALA A 176 -6.41 14.12 1.90
N LEU A 177 -7.53 13.49 2.21
CA LEU A 177 -8.50 13.96 3.21
C LEU A 177 -7.88 14.01 4.61
N CYS A 178 -7.18 12.95 5.05
CA CYS A 178 -6.50 12.93 6.35
C CYS A 178 -5.46 14.04 6.50
N ARG A 179 -4.58 14.18 5.51
CA ARG A 179 -3.52 15.19 5.51
C ARG A 179 -4.08 16.61 5.48
N SER A 180 -5.24 16.83 4.85
CA SER A 180 -5.92 18.14 4.87
C SER A 180 -6.41 18.55 6.27
N LEU A 181 -6.59 17.58 7.17
CA LEU A 181 -6.90 17.78 8.59
C LEU A 181 -5.65 17.72 9.48
N SER A 182 -4.45 17.80 8.90
CA SER A 182 -3.17 17.66 9.61
C SER A 182 -2.97 16.31 10.31
N ILE A 183 -3.63 15.25 9.84
CA ILE A 183 -3.40 13.88 10.30
C ILE A 183 -2.36 13.24 9.37
N PRO A 184 -1.17 12.84 9.86
CA PRO A 184 -0.19 12.17 9.01
C PRO A 184 -0.76 10.86 8.48
N ALA A 185 -0.71 10.68 7.16
CA ALA A 185 -1.22 9.48 6.51
C ALA A 185 -0.26 8.98 5.44
N ARG A 186 -0.14 7.67 5.25
CA ARG A 186 0.78 7.05 4.29
C ARG A 186 0.10 5.93 3.51
N LEU A 187 0.60 5.67 2.31
CA LEU A 187 0.17 4.53 1.50
C LEU A 187 0.96 3.30 1.91
N VAL A 188 0.26 2.16 1.94
CA VAL A 188 0.87 0.84 2.09
C VAL A 188 0.46 -0.02 0.90
N VAL A 189 1.43 -0.73 0.32
CA VAL A 189 1.19 -1.73 -0.73
C VAL A 189 1.62 -3.08 -0.21
N GLY A 190 0.85 -4.11 -0.54
CA GLY A 190 1.11 -5.45 -0.04
C GLY A 190 0.14 -6.51 -0.53
N TYR A 191 -0.04 -7.54 0.30
CA TYR A 191 -0.99 -8.62 0.09
C TYR A 191 -2.12 -8.55 1.12
N LEU A 192 -3.30 -9.05 0.74
CA LEU A 192 -4.42 -9.23 1.64
C LEU A 192 -4.98 -10.65 1.50
N HIS A 193 -4.96 -11.41 2.59
CA HIS A 193 -5.58 -12.74 2.63
C HIS A 193 -7.10 -12.64 2.41
N GLY A 194 -7.63 -13.53 1.57
CA GLY A 194 -9.07 -13.58 1.26
C GLY A 194 -9.56 -12.60 0.19
N LEU A 195 -8.68 -11.77 -0.38
CA LEU A 195 -9.02 -10.82 -1.44
C LEU A 195 -9.57 -11.53 -2.71
N LYS A 196 -10.65 -11.00 -3.28
CA LYS A 196 -11.31 -11.53 -4.48
C LYS A 196 -11.70 -10.41 -5.47
N PRO A 197 -11.27 -10.46 -6.74
CA PRO A 197 -10.24 -11.36 -7.28
C PRO A 197 -8.88 -11.12 -6.62
N MET A 198 -8.05 -12.16 -6.53
CA MET A 198 -6.74 -12.06 -5.89
C MET A 198 -5.80 -11.20 -6.74
N ASP A 199 -5.20 -10.19 -6.12
CA ASP A 199 -4.17 -9.33 -6.68
C ASP A 199 -3.32 -8.72 -5.54
N LEU A 200 -2.35 -7.88 -5.88
CA LEU A 200 -1.75 -6.96 -4.94
C LEU A 200 -2.78 -5.95 -4.45
N HIS A 201 -2.60 -5.52 -3.21
CA HIS A 201 -3.54 -4.63 -2.54
C HIS A 201 -2.85 -3.38 -2.05
N ALA A 202 -3.63 -2.32 -1.92
CA ALA A 202 -3.17 -1.05 -1.39
C ALA A 202 -4.22 -0.49 -0.42
N TRP A 203 -3.75 -0.06 0.73
CA TRP A 203 -4.54 0.57 1.78
C TRP A 203 -3.77 1.78 2.32
N PHE A 204 -4.37 2.53 3.23
CA PHE A 204 -3.66 3.62 3.89
C PHE A 204 -3.56 3.41 5.38
N GLU A 205 -2.56 4.03 5.98
CA GLU A 205 -2.42 4.11 7.43
C GLU A 205 -2.42 5.57 7.85
N ALA A 206 -3.00 5.86 9.02
CA ALA A 206 -2.95 7.17 9.66
C ALA A 206 -2.23 7.10 11.01
N TYR A 207 -1.43 8.12 11.33
CA TYR A 207 -0.69 8.21 12.58
C TYR A 207 -1.54 8.92 13.63
N ILE A 208 -2.02 8.16 14.61
CA ILE A 208 -2.94 8.60 15.66
C ILE A 208 -2.43 8.05 17.00
N ALA A 209 -2.57 8.83 18.08
CA ALA A 209 -2.15 8.43 19.43
C ALA A 209 -0.75 7.76 19.50
N GLY A 210 0.21 8.26 18.72
CA GLY A 210 1.60 7.80 18.74
C GLY A 210 1.89 6.55 17.89
N ARG A 211 0.97 6.07 17.05
CA ARG A 211 1.17 4.89 16.21
C ARG A 211 0.38 4.92 14.91
N TRP A 212 0.77 4.06 13.96
CA TRP A 212 0.05 3.86 12.69
C TRP A 212 -1.14 2.90 12.89
N TYR A 213 -2.30 3.28 12.36
CA TYR A 213 -3.52 2.47 12.28
C TYR A 213 -3.92 2.27 10.82
N THR A 214 -4.36 1.06 10.47
CA THR A 214 -4.77 0.66 9.12
C THR A 214 -6.22 1.07 8.85
N PHE A 215 -6.47 1.61 7.67
CA PHE A 215 -7.79 1.92 7.14
C PHE A 215 -7.89 1.44 5.69
N ASP A 216 -9.01 0.81 5.37
CA ASP A 216 -9.27 0.23 4.05
C ASP A 216 -10.76 0.35 3.69
N ALA A 217 -11.06 1.31 2.81
CA ALA A 217 -12.41 1.57 2.33
C ALA A 217 -12.90 0.53 1.30
N THR A 218 -12.05 -0.40 0.86
CA THR A 218 -12.43 -1.46 -0.09
C THR A 218 -12.98 -2.72 0.58
N GLN A 219 -12.78 -2.84 1.91
CA GLN A 219 -13.25 -3.98 2.69
C GLN A 219 -14.47 -3.57 3.53
N ASP A 220 -15.44 -4.47 3.63
CA ASP A 220 -16.61 -4.30 4.49
C ASP A 220 -16.22 -4.33 5.97
N GLU A 221 -15.28 -5.22 6.32
CA GLU A 221 -14.75 -5.38 7.68
C GLU A 221 -13.22 -5.43 7.66
N LEU A 222 -12.60 -4.75 8.64
CA LEU A 222 -11.15 -4.77 8.86
C LEU A 222 -10.74 -6.04 9.63
N ASN A 223 -10.63 -7.14 8.90
CA ASN A 223 -10.07 -8.40 9.40
C ASN A 223 -8.54 -8.39 9.36
N GLY A 224 -7.89 -9.36 10.01
CA GLY A 224 -6.44 -9.58 9.86
C GLY A 224 -6.03 -10.05 8.46
N GLY A 225 -4.74 -10.34 8.29
CA GLY A 225 -4.22 -10.94 7.06
C GLY A 225 -3.63 -9.97 6.03
N TYR A 226 -3.42 -8.71 6.42
CA TYR A 226 -2.61 -7.75 5.66
C TYR A 226 -1.12 -8.08 5.82
N VAL A 227 -0.39 -8.10 4.70
CA VAL A 227 1.06 -8.29 4.66
C VAL A 227 1.67 -7.15 3.86
N ALA A 228 2.38 -6.24 4.52
CA ALA A 228 2.96 -5.06 3.91
C ALA A 228 4.28 -5.39 3.17
N ILE A 229 4.38 -4.90 1.93
CA ILE A 229 5.61 -4.91 1.13
C ILE A 229 6.35 -3.58 1.29
N GLY A 230 5.63 -2.46 1.21
CA GLY A 230 6.26 -1.15 1.27
C GLY A 230 5.32 -0.02 1.72
N TYR A 231 5.95 1.05 2.20
CA TYR A 231 5.34 2.26 2.73
C TYR A 231 5.84 3.48 1.99
N GLY A 232 4.96 4.45 1.74
CA GLY A 232 5.35 5.69 1.06
C GLY A 232 4.32 6.78 1.23
N ARG A 233 4.60 7.98 0.73
CA ARG A 233 3.61 9.07 0.79
C ARG A 233 2.45 8.80 -0.17
N ASP A 234 2.73 8.20 -1.31
CA ASP A 234 1.73 7.71 -2.26
C ASP A 234 2.34 6.64 -3.18
N ALA A 235 1.65 6.30 -4.28
CA ALA A 235 2.07 5.23 -5.19
C ALA A 235 3.36 5.53 -5.97
N ALA A 236 3.81 6.78 -6.03
CA ALA A 236 5.10 7.13 -6.64
C ALA A 236 6.27 6.58 -5.82
N ASP A 237 6.07 6.36 -4.52
CA ASP A 237 7.11 5.87 -3.60
C ASP A 237 7.12 4.33 -3.48
N VAL A 238 6.01 3.64 -3.75
CA VAL A 238 5.81 2.19 -3.47
C VAL A 238 5.36 1.35 -4.65
N ALA A 239 5.72 1.74 -5.87
CA ALA A 239 5.47 0.89 -7.03
C ALA A 239 6.26 -0.43 -6.92
N ILE A 240 5.56 -1.56 -7.04
CA ILE A 240 6.16 -2.91 -7.00
C ILE A 240 7.27 -3.09 -8.03
N TYR A 241 7.19 -2.39 -9.17
CA TYR A 241 8.27 -2.20 -10.10
C TYR A 241 8.16 -0.84 -10.77
N ASN A 242 9.32 -0.23 -11.02
CA ASN A 242 9.51 0.86 -11.97
C ASN A 242 10.42 0.37 -13.08
N GLN A 243 10.10 0.74 -14.31
CA GLN A 243 10.91 0.45 -15.50
C GLN A 243 11.39 1.78 -16.11
N PHE A 244 12.59 1.79 -16.65
CA PHE A 244 13.16 2.99 -17.27
C PHE A 244 13.54 2.70 -18.72
N GLY A 245 12.87 3.35 -19.66
CA GLY A 245 13.02 3.09 -21.09
C GLY A 245 11.65 2.93 -21.77
N PRO A 246 11.62 2.27 -22.94
CA PRO A 246 10.38 1.90 -23.59
C PRO A 246 9.46 1.14 -22.65
N ALA A 247 8.15 1.43 -22.70
CA ALA A 247 7.18 0.83 -21.80
C ALA A 247 7.22 -0.71 -21.87
N VAL A 248 7.35 -1.33 -20.71
CA VAL A 248 7.28 -2.79 -20.53
C VAL A 248 6.08 -3.07 -19.62
N TYR A 249 5.21 -3.96 -20.07
CA TYR A 249 4.05 -4.43 -19.30
C TYR A 249 4.21 -5.92 -19.02
N PRO A 250 3.78 -6.41 -17.85
CA PRO A 250 3.80 -7.82 -17.55
C PRO A 250 2.87 -8.57 -18.50
N LEU A 251 3.35 -9.67 -19.07
CA LEU A 251 2.52 -10.62 -19.83
C LEU A 251 1.58 -11.39 -18.89
N SER A 252 2.05 -11.65 -17.67
CA SER A 252 1.25 -12.26 -16.61
C SER A 252 1.67 -11.74 -15.25
N GLN A 253 0.68 -11.57 -14.37
CA GLN A 253 0.84 -11.35 -12.95
C GLN A 253 0.02 -12.40 -12.20
N LYS A 254 0.67 -13.19 -11.35
CA LYS A 254 0.00 -14.20 -10.52
C LYS A 254 0.34 -13.94 -9.06
N ILE A 255 -0.69 -13.65 -8.27
CA ILE A 255 -0.58 -13.39 -6.85
C ILE A 255 -1.31 -14.51 -6.10
N LYS A 256 -0.73 -14.98 -5.00
CA LYS A 256 -1.38 -15.91 -4.08
C LYS A 256 -1.11 -15.52 -2.64
N VAL A 257 -2.14 -15.70 -1.81
CA VAL A 257 -2.08 -15.53 -0.36
C VAL A 257 -2.87 -16.69 0.26
N GLU A 258 -2.17 -17.56 0.97
CA GLU A 258 -2.74 -18.80 1.52
C GLU A 258 -2.40 -18.87 3.01
N MET A 259 -3.34 -19.31 3.83
CA MET A 259 -3.07 -19.57 5.24
C MET A 259 -2.23 -20.84 5.36
N ILE A 260 -1.19 -20.81 6.20
CA ILE A 260 -0.40 -21.99 6.53
C ILE A 260 -1.08 -22.65 7.73
N GLU A 261 -1.62 -23.86 7.53
CA GLU A 261 -2.18 -24.64 8.63
C GLU A 261 -1.04 -25.00 9.61
N GLU A 262 -1.14 -24.54 10.86
CA GLU A 262 -0.29 -25.06 11.93
C GLU A 262 -0.71 -26.51 12.19
N ASN A 263 0.07 -27.46 11.71
CA ASN A 263 -0.04 -28.83 12.19
C ASN A 263 0.28 -28.80 13.69
N HIS A 264 -0.76 -28.82 14.53
CA HIS A 264 -0.62 -29.11 15.96
C HIS A 264 -0.09 -30.53 16.10
N SER A 265 1.23 -30.68 16.09
CA SER A 265 1.95 -31.89 16.48
C SER A 265 2.10 -31.98 17.99
#